data_AF-A0A1V3NUS2-F1
#
_entry.id   AF-A0A1V3NUS2-F1
#
_cell.length_a   1.000
_cell.length_b   1.000
_cell.length_c   1.000
_cell.angle_alpha   90.00
_cell.angle_beta   90.00
_cell.angle_gamma   90.00
#
_symmetry.space_group_name_H-M   'P 1'
#
loop_
_entity.id
_entity.type
_entity.pdbx_description
1 polymer ?
#
loop_
_entity_poly.entity_id
_entity_poly.type
_entity_poly.pdbx_seq_one_letter_code
_entity_poly.pdbx_strand_id
1 'polypeptide(L)'
;MKSPYAWLSFGSHAGAKRRRRELQTECEAALLEMRQLQETFRSRYPNAPAWLTVSHRARSGRGLWWRMRAKSPQAQSIFELSGERGRKLLATLPPALRAAFLDYNQHAGLLNLAYTIRSLEQQRIDTYVERTEALAQQFGDKTHSRG
;
A
#
# COMPACT_ATOMS: atom_id res chain seq x y z
N MET A 1 -0.15 -3.63 36.85
CA MET A 1 0.62 -3.24 35.64
C MET A 1 -0.12 -3.76 34.42
N LYS A 2 -0.70 -2.89 33.57
CA LYS A 2 -1.30 -3.34 32.29
C LYS A 2 -0.18 -3.60 31.30
N SER A 3 -0.19 -4.74 30.62
CA SER A 3 0.79 -5.05 29.57
C SER A 3 0.77 -3.91 28.54
N PRO A 4 1.92 -3.29 28.21
CA PRO A 4 1.99 -2.23 27.18
C PRO A 4 1.62 -2.74 25.78
N TYR A 5 1.34 -4.04 25.67
CA TYR A 5 0.96 -4.78 24.48
C TYR A 5 -0.50 -5.25 24.49
N ALA A 6 -1.38 -4.65 25.31
CA ALA A 6 -2.81 -5.02 25.32
C ALA A 6 -3.49 -4.89 23.94
N TRP A 7 -2.95 -4.06 23.05
CA TRP A 7 -3.38 -3.92 21.65
C TRP A 7 -2.80 -5.01 20.71
N LEU A 8 -1.90 -5.89 21.19
CA LEU A 8 -1.37 -7.08 20.51
C LEU A 8 -2.13 -8.36 20.90
N SER A 9 -3.39 -8.24 21.30
CA SER A 9 -4.22 -9.42 21.65
C SER A 9 -4.65 -10.19 20.39
N PHE A 10 -3.70 -10.87 19.74
CA PHE A 10 -4.01 -11.84 18.67
C PHE A 10 -4.63 -13.14 19.22
N GLY A 11 -4.84 -13.24 20.55
CA GLY A 11 -5.39 -14.40 21.25
C GLY A 11 -4.45 -15.61 21.31
N SER A 12 -3.66 -15.85 20.26
CA SER A 12 -2.65 -16.91 20.17
C SER A 12 -1.70 -16.69 18.99
N HIS A 13 -0.57 -17.41 19.00
CA HIS A 13 0.37 -17.45 17.87
C HIS A 13 -0.28 -17.99 16.57
N ALA A 14 -1.18 -18.98 16.69
CA ALA A 14 -1.96 -19.50 15.58
C ALA A 14 -2.93 -18.44 15.01
N GLY A 15 -3.53 -17.62 15.88
CA GLY A 15 -4.37 -16.48 15.50
C GLY A 15 -3.59 -15.43 14.71
N ALA A 16 -2.38 -15.07 15.16
CA ALA A 16 -1.49 -14.16 14.45
C ALA A 16 -1.11 -14.68 13.05
N LYS A 17 -0.76 -15.98 12.92
CA LYS A 17 -0.46 -16.61 11.63
C LYS A 17 -1.66 -16.61 10.68
N ARG A 18 -2.89 -16.80 11.19
CA ARG A 18 -4.11 -16.69 10.39
C ARG A 18 -4.34 -15.26 9.89
N ARG A 19 -4.31 -14.28 10.78
CA ARG A 19 -4.50 -12.86 10.42
C ARG A 19 -3.45 -12.37 9.41
N ARG A 20 -2.20 -12.84 9.52
CA ARG A 20 -1.15 -12.58 8.52
C ARG A 20 -1.57 -13.00 7.11
N ARG A 21 -2.14 -14.21 6.96
CA ARG A 21 -2.60 -14.73 5.66
C ARG A 21 -3.76 -13.91 5.12
N GLU A 22 -4.73 -13.57 5.97
CA GLU A 22 -5.85 -12.70 5.60
C GLU A 22 -5.35 -11.35 5.08
N LEU A 23 -4.45 -10.68 5.81
CA LEU A 23 -3.86 -9.41 5.39
C LEU A 23 -3.09 -9.52 4.08
N GLN A 24 -2.37 -10.62 3.86
CA GLN A 24 -1.72 -10.86 2.58
C GLN A 24 -2.74 -10.91 1.44
N THR A 25 -3.82 -11.68 1.59
CA THR A 25 -4.91 -11.74 0.60
C THR A 25 -5.56 -10.36 0.39
N GLU A 26 -5.82 -9.61 1.46
CA GLU A 26 -6.39 -8.26 1.35
C GLU A 26 -5.44 -7.27 0.65
N CYS A 27 -4.12 -7.37 0.89
CA CYS A 27 -3.11 -6.57 0.19
C CYS A 27 -3.04 -6.92 -1.30
N GLU A 28 -3.10 -8.21 -1.65
CA GLU A 28 -3.11 -8.69 -3.03
C GLU A 28 -4.38 -8.23 -3.76
N ALA A 29 -5.55 -8.32 -3.11
CA ALA A 29 -6.80 -7.79 -3.63
C ALA A 29 -6.73 -6.28 -3.89
N ALA A 30 -6.22 -5.50 -2.94
CA ALA A 30 -6.04 -4.05 -3.13
C ALA A 30 -5.09 -3.73 -4.30
N LEU A 31 -4.00 -4.49 -4.47
CA LEU A 31 -3.10 -4.32 -5.63
C LEU A 31 -3.77 -4.67 -6.96
N LEU A 32 -4.66 -5.67 -6.98
CA LEU A 32 -5.45 -6.02 -8.16
C LEU A 32 -6.40 -4.87 -8.52
N GLU A 33 -7.14 -4.34 -7.55
CA GLU A 33 -8.04 -3.19 -7.74
C GLU A 33 -7.27 -1.96 -8.23
N MET A 34 -6.08 -1.69 -7.69
CA MET A 34 -5.21 -0.62 -8.18
C MET A 34 -4.85 -0.79 -9.66
N ARG A 35 -4.49 -2.00 -10.09
CA ARG A 35 -4.16 -2.29 -11.49
C ARG A 35 -5.38 -2.13 -12.39
N GLN A 36 -6.55 -2.56 -11.94
CA GLN A 36 -7.81 -2.37 -12.67
C GLN A 36 -8.16 -0.90 -12.82
N LEU A 37 -8.01 -0.08 -11.77
CA LEU A 37 -8.24 1.36 -11.84
C LEU A 37 -7.27 2.04 -12.82
N GLN A 38 -5.98 1.66 -12.78
CA GLN A 38 -4.98 2.11 -13.74
C GLN A 38 -5.40 1.77 -15.18
N GLU A 39 -5.77 0.53 -15.46
CA GLU A 39 -6.11 0.10 -16.81
C GLU A 39 -7.38 0.79 -17.29
N THR A 40 -8.42 0.85 -16.46
CA THR A 40 -9.68 1.53 -16.78
C THR A 40 -9.45 3.00 -17.16
N PHE A 41 -8.61 3.72 -16.41
CA PHE A 41 -8.24 5.09 -16.75
C PHE A 41 -7.54 5.16 -18.11
N ARG A 42 -6.58 4.26 -18.34
CA ARG A 42 -5.75 4.24 -19.55
C ARG A 42 -6.56 3.91 -20.79
N SER A 43 -7.47 2.94 -20.72
CA SER A 43 -8.33 2.57 -21.84
C SER A 43 -9.36 3.68 -22.14
N ARG A 44 -9.90 4.33 -21.10
CA ARG A 44 -10.91 5.40 -21.26
C ARG A 44 -10.32 6.71 -21.75
N TYR A 45 -9.08 7.04 -21.36
CA TYR A 45 -8.40 8.29 -21.69
C TYR A 45 -7.01 8.05 -22.31
N PRO A 46 -6.91 7.40 -23.49
CA PRO A 46 -5.64 6.97 -24.08
C PRO A 46 -4.69 8.13 -24.43
N ASN A 47 -5.25 9.33 -24.65
CA ASN A 47 -4.51 10.53 -24.99
C ASN A 47 -4.29 11.47 -23.80
N ALA A 48 -4.59 11.04 -22.57
CA ALA A 48 -4.37 11.86 -21.39
C ALA A 48 -2.88 12.28 -21.25
N PRO A 49 -2.60 13.50 -20.77
CA PRO A 49 -1.23 14.01 -20.59
C PRO A 49 -0.48 13.36 -19.41
N ALA A 50 -1.19 12.61 -18.57
CA ALA A 50 -0.63 11.81 -17.50
C ALA A 50 -1.51 10.57 -17.29
N TRP A 51 -0.95 9.54 -16.68
CA TRP A 51 -1.67 8.30 -16.35
C TRP A 51 -1.39 7.88 -14.91
N LEU A 52 -2.36 7.20 -14.31
CA LEU A 52 -2.13 6.48 -13.06
C LEU A 52 -1.19 5.30 -13.31
N THR A 53 -0.27 5.07 -12.39
CA THR A 53 0.64 3.93 -12.40
C THR A 53 0.79 3.36 -11.01
N VAL A 54 0.74 2.04 -10.89
CA VAL A 54 1.21 1.36 -9.68
C VAL A 54 2.74 1.48 -9.65
N SER A 55 3.28 2.05 -8.59
CA SER A 55 4.72 2.23 -8.39
C SER A 55 5.11 1.97 -6.94
N HIS A 56 6.37 1.62 -6.74
CA HIS A 56 6.97 1.53 -5.42
C HIS A 56 7.62 2.87 -5.04
N ARG A 57 7.29 3.43 -3.88
CA ARG A 57 8.06 4.52 -3.25
C ARG A 57 8.74 3.96 -2.00
N ALA A 58 10.04 4.21 -1.85
CA ALA A 58 10.87 3.61 -0.81
C ALA A 58 10.31 3.72 0.63
N ARG A 59 9.54 4.78 0.94
CA ARG A 59 8.93 4.99 2.27
C ARG A 59 7.45 4.59 2.40
N SER A 60 6.75 4.39 1.29
CA SER A 60 5.28 4.22 1.27
C SER A 60 4.84 2.83 0.82
N GLY A 61 5.78 2.00 0.36
CA GLY A 61 5.48 0.75 -0.31
C GLY A 61 4.91 0.97 -1.72
N ARG A 62 4.05 0.05 -2.15
CA ARG A 62 3.34 0.12 -3.44
C ARG A 62 2.13 1.04 -3.32
N GLY A 63 1.83 1.77 -4.38
CA GLY A 63 0.59 2.56 -4.50
C GLY A 63 0.39 3.09 -5.91
N LEU A 64 -0.76 3.67 -6.16
CA LEU A 64 -1.11 4.40 -7.37
C LEU A 64 -0.61 5.84 -7.31
N TRP A 65 0.08 6.25 -8.37
CA TRP A 65 0.63 7.59 -8.51
C TRP A 65 0.44 8.12 -9.92
N TRP A 66 0.36 9.44 -10.07
CA TRP A 66 0.31 10.06 -11.38
C TRP A 66 1.69 10.12 -12.01
N ARG A 67 1.78 9.73 -13.29
CA ARG A 67 2.99 9.79 -14.08
C ARG A 67 2.74 10.63 -15.33
N MET A 68 3.58 11.63 -15.54
CA MET A 68 3.48 12.47 -16.74
C MET A 68 3.83 11.67 -17.99
N ARG A 69 3.04 11.87 -19.05
CA ARG A 69 3.41 11.44 -20.40
C ARG A 69 4.57 12.32 -20.88
N ALA A 70 5.66 11.69 -21.28
CA ALA A 70 6.79 12.39 -21.88
C ALA A 70 7.27 11.63 -23.13
N LYS A 71 7.83 12.38 -24.09
CA LYS A 71 8.38 11.82 -25.35
C LYS A 71 9.62 10.96 -25.12
N SER A 72 10.41 11.25 -24.08
CA SER A 72 11.55 10.44 -23.65
C SER A 72 11.25 9.76 -22.30
N PRO A 73 11.68 8.49 -22.09
CA PRO A 73 11.60 7.80 -20.80
C PRO A 73 12.24 8.58 -19.65
N GLN A 74 13.33 9.32 -19.89
CA GLN A 74 14.06 10.07 -18.84
C GLN A 74 13.27 11.28 -18.32
N ALA A 75 12.30 11.77 -19.09
CA ALA A 75 11.45 12.90 -18.71
C ALA A 75 10.15 12.46 -18.02
N GLN A 76 9.91 11.16 -17.87
CA GLN A 76 8.76 10.64 -17.15
C GLN A 76 8.99 10.77 -15.64
N SER A 77 8.09 11.49 -14.98
CA SER A 77 8.19 11.76 -13.55
C SER A 77 6.88 11.42 -12.85
N ILE A 78 7.00 10.83 -11.66
CA ILE A 78 5.89 10.59 -10.75
C ILE A 78 5.59 11.87 -9.97
N PHE A 79 4.32 12.21 -9.80
CA PHE A 79 3.89 13.39 -9.05
C PHE A 79 2.56 13.13 -8.32
N GLU A 80 2.23 14.03 -7.41
CA GLU A 80 0.93 14.07 -6.72
C GLU A 80 0.03 15.12 -7.36
N LEU A 81 -1.24 14.79 -7.56
CA LEU A 81 -2.18 15.69 -8.23
C LEU A 81 -2.48 16.94 -7.40
N SER A 82 -2.41 16.83 -6.07
CA SER A 82 -2.54 17.93 -5.12
C SER A 82 -1.33 18.86 -5.06
N GLY A 83 -0.16 18.39 -5.51
CA GLY A 83 1.09 19.15 -5.54
C GLY A 83 1.09 20.23 -6.63
N GLU A 84 2.10 21.09 -6.62
CA GLU A 84 2.22 22.22 -7.57
C GLU A 84 2.10 21.78 -9.04
N ARG A 85 2.81 20.71 -9.42
CA ARG A 85 2.78 20.16 -10.77
C ARG A 85 1.40 19.63 -11.15
N GLY A 86 0.72 18.96 -10.21
CA GLY A 86 -0.62 18.45 -10.41
C GLY A 86 -1.65 19.56 -10.58
N ARG A 87 -1.58 20.61 -9.77
CA ARG A 87 -2.43 21.81 -9.91
C ARG A 87 -2.23 22.52 -11.25
N LYS A 88 -0.97 22.69 -11.68
CA LYS A 88 -0.63 23.24 -13.00
C LYS A 88 -1.22 22.40 -14.13
N LEU A 89 -1.11 21.07 -14.04
CA LEU A 89 -1.71 20.17 -15.01
C LEU A 89 -3.24 20.32 -15.05
N LEU A 90 -3.91 20.24 -13.88
CA LEU A 90 -5.37 20.34 -13.81
C LEU A 90 -5.89 21.64 -14.42
N ALA A 91 -5.19 22.76 -14.22
CA ALA A 91 -5.56 24.06 -14.76
C ALA A 91 -5.60 24.08 -16.31
N THR A 92 -4.79 23.27 -16.99
CA THR A 92 -4.75 23.20 -18.46
C THR A 92 -5.74 22.19 -19.05
N LEU A 93 -6.33 21.31 -18.23
CA LEU A 93 -7.27 20.30 -18.71
C LEU A 93 -8.66 20.89 -19.00
N PRO A 94 -9.34 20.38 -20.04
CA PRO A 94 -10.77 20.62 -20.25
C PRO A 94 -11.60 20.19 -19.02
N PRO A 95 -12.74 20.84 -18.73
CA PRO A 95 -13.52 20.57 -17.51
C PRO A 95 -13.88 19.09 -17.29
N ALA A 96 -14.33 18.39 -18.34
CA ALA A 96 -14.68 16.97 -18.23
C ALA A 96 -13.49 16.07 -17.88
N LEU A 97 -12.32 16.31 -18.49
CA LEU A 97 -11.12 15.55 -18.21
C LEU A 97 -10.56 15.89 -16.83
N ARG A 98 -10.64 17.16 -16.40
CA ARG A 98 -10.28 17.59 -15.05
C ARG A 98 -11.10 16.86 -13.99
N ALA A 99 -12.43 16.77 -14.18
CA ALA A 99 -13.31 16.04 -13.27
C ALA A 99 -12.92 14.55 -13.19
N ALA A 100 -12.64 13.91 -14.32
CA ALA A 100 -12.16 12.53 -14.36
C ALA A 100 -10.83 12.34 -13.61
N PHE A 101 -9.86 13.24 -13.78
CA PHE A 101 -8.60 13.18 -13.04
C PHE A 101 -8.81 13.26 -11.53
N LEU A 102 -9.69 14.15 -11.07
CA LEU A 102 -9.98 14.32 -9.65
C LEU A 102 -10.69 13.10 -9.05
N ASP A 103 -11.68 12.56 -9.76
CA ASP A 103 -12.40 11.33 -9.36
C ASP A 103 -11.46 10.14 -9.21
N TYR A 104 -10.63 9.88 -10.23
CA TYR A 104 -9.64 8.80 -10.18
C TYR A 104 -8.57 9.04 -9.12
N ASN A 105 -8.20 10.29 -8.84
CA ASN A 105 -7.27 10.61 -7.77
C ASN A 105 -7.86 10.32 -6.38
N GLN A 106 -9.15 10.57 -6.18
CA GLN A 106 -9.85 10.20 -4.96
C GLN A 106 -9.88 8.68 -4.77
N HIS A 107 -10.25 7.91 -5.80
CA HIS A 107 -10.21 6.45 -5.75
C HIS A 107 -8.80 5.90 -5.50
N ALA A 108 -7.78 6.45 -6.17
CA ALA A 108 -6.39 6.09 -5.95
C ALA A 108 -5.96 6.36 -4.49
N GLY A 109 -6.38 7.49 -3.91
CA GLY A 109 -6.11 7.82 -2.51
C GLY A 109 -6.71 6.81 -1.53
N LEU A 110 -7.96 6.40 -1.73
CA LEU A 110 -8.62 5.39 -0.89
C LEU A 110 -7.94 4.02 -1.00
N LEU A 111 -7.63 3.56 -2.22
CA LEU A 111 -6.92 2.30 -2.43
C LEU A 111 -5.53 2.32 -1.81
N ASN A 112 -4.79 3.42 -1.97
CA ASN A 112 -3.46 3.59 -1.37
C ASN A 112 -3.54 3.51 0.15
N LEU A 113 -4.49 4.22 0.77
CA LEU A 113 -4.70 4.19 2.21
C LEU A 113 -5.01 2.78 2.70
N ALA A 114 -5.94 2.10 2.02
CA ALA A 114 -6.37 0.76 2.40
C ALA A 114 -5.22 -0.25 2.30
N TYR A 115 -4.40 -0.18 1.24
CA TYR A 115 -3.18 -0.98 1.11
C TYR A 115 -2.15 -0.65 2.21
N THR A 116 -1.88 0.64 2.46
CA THR A 116 -0.90 1.06 3.47
C THR A 116 -1.29 0.58 4.87
N ILE A 117 -2.55 0.72 5.28
CA ILE A 117 -3.02 0.26 6.59
C ILE A 117 -2.77 -1.25 6.76
N ARG A 118 -3.18 -2.05 5.76
CA ARG A 118 -3.02 -3.51 5.79
C ARG A 118 -1.56 -3.94 5.77
N SER A 119 -0.74 -3.30 4.94
CA SER A 119 0.69 -3.58 4.85
C SER A 119 1.41 -3.27 6.17
N LEU A 120 1.04 -2.18 6.87
CA LEU A 120 1.59 -1.85 8.18
C LEU A 120 1.11 -2.84 9.26
N GLU A 121 -0.15 -3.29 9.20
CA GLU A 121 -0.66 -4.34 10.10
C GLU A 121 0.11 -5.65 9.89
N GLN A 122 0.35 -6.03 8.64
CA GLN A 122 1.11 -7.23 8.29
C GLN A 122 2.54 -7.16 8.85
N GLN A 123 3.24 -6.04 8.66
CA GLN A 123 4.58 -5.83 9.22
C GLN A 123 4.62 -5.96 10.75
N ARG A 124 3.58 -5.45 11.44
CA ARG A 124 3.46 -5.58 12.91
C ARG A 124 3.25 -7.03 13.34
N ILE A 125 2.44 -7.79 12.60
CA ILE A 125 2.22 -9.21 12.87
C ILE A 125 3.49 -10.02 12.60
N ASP A 126 4.21 -9.73 11.53
CA ASP A 126 5.48 -10.37 11.21
C ASP A 126 6.49 -10.16 12.35
N THR A 127 6.63 -8.91 12.81
CA THR A 127 7.48 -8.57 13.96
C THR A 127 7.05 -9.31 15.24
N TYR A 128 5.74 -9.43 15.48
CA TYR A 128 5.22 -10.17 16.64
C TYR A 128 5.58 -11.66 16.55
N VAL A 129 5.33 -12.29 15.39
CA VAL A 129 5.62 -13.70 15.13
C VAL A 129 7.11 -13.98 15.33
N GLU A 130 7.98 -13.20 14.70
CA GLU A 130 9.44 -13.32 14.82
C GLU A 130 9.90 -13.25 16.28
N ARG A 131 9.39 -12.27 17.05
CA ARG A 131 9.73 -12.12 18.47
C ARG A 131 9.25 -13.30 19.31
N THR A 132 8.04 -13.79 19.06
CA THR A 132 7.52 -14.96 19.80
C THR A 132 8.28 -16.23 19.49
N GLU A 133 8.68 -16.44 18.24
CA GLU A 133 9.48 -17.59 17.82
C GLU A 133 10.90 -17.54 18.41
N ALA A 134 11.54 -16.36 18.42
CA ALA A 134 12.84 -16.17 19.05
C ALA A 134 12.80 -16.43 20.57
N LEU A 135 11.76 -15.97 21.27
CA LEU A 135 11.56 -16.25 22.70
C LEU A 135 11.32 -17.74 22.94
N ALA A 136 10.51 -18.41 22.12
CA ALA A 136 10.27 -19.84 22.23
C ALA A 136 11.57 -20.66 22.06
N GLN A 137 12.46 -20.25 21.15
CA GLN A 137 13.78 -20.86 21.01
C GLN A 137 14.66 -20.62 22.24
N GLN A 138 14.75 -19.38 22.71
CA GLN A 138 15.62 -19.00 23.84
C GLN A 138 15.23 -19.65 25.18
N PHE A 139 13.94 -19.90 25.39
CA PHE A 139 13.41 -20.46 26.65
C PHE A 139 12.93 -21.92 26.54
N GLY A 140 12.68 -22.43 25.33
CA GLY A 140 12.41 -23.85 25.07
C GLY A 140 13.63 -24.73 25.30
N ASP A 141 14.83 -24.25 24.92
CA ASP A 141 16.10 -24.98 25.13
C ASP A 141 16.48 -25.13 26.62
N LYS A 142 15.92 -24.31 27.52
CA LYS A 142 16.25 -24.35 28.96
C LYS A 142 15.49 -25.41 29.74
N THR A 143 14.58 -26.15 29.12
CA THR A 143 13.87 -27.26 29.77
C THR A 143 14.60 -28.61 29.69
N HIS A 144 15.77 -28.69 29.06
CA HIS A 144 16.56 -29.93 28.94
C HIS A 144 17.96 -29.87 29.60
N SER A 145 18.29 -28.82 30.36
CA SER A 145 19.60 -28.69 31.04
C SER A 145 19.54 -28.74 32.56
N ARG A 146 18.55 -29.43 33.14
CA ARG A 146 18.54 -29.85 34.56
C ARG A 146 18.41 -31.37 34.62
N GLY A 147 19.48 -32.04 34.20
CA GLY A 147 19.80 -33.41 34.59
C GLY A 147 20.99 -33.36 35.53
#